data_AF-A0A2A2W600-F1
#
_entry.id   AF-A0A2A2W600-F1
#
_cell.length_a   1.000
_cell.length_b   1.000
_cell.length_c   1.000
_cell.angle_alpha   90.00
_cell.angle_beta   90.00
_cell.angle_gamma   90.00
#
_symmetry.space_group_name_H-M   'P 1'
#
loop_
_entity.id
_entity.type
_entity.pdbx_description
1 polymer ?
#
loop_
_entity_poly.entity_id
_entity_poly.type
_entity_poly.pdbx_seq_one_letter_code
_entity_poly.pdbx_strand_id
1 'polypeptide(L)'
;MDQQLPRGRVSASEPVLRSRLLPRISFQSLLVLTALSAVVIAVVYAADQGGPYATAAAVGLFFAVCMFVCSAFIFLLSWAVSFLPRVAGVTALAVGITLAMARLLGIPLGMLSLLQETIWLINFQIIGWFLLLFPFAATDETDAASPFADDQLPPQIFAPREPSN
;
A
#
# COMPACT_ATOMS: atom_id res chain seq x y z
N MET A 1 -24.12 71.80 -22.30
CA MET A 1 -23.73 70.96 -23.44
C MET A 1 -22.81 69.89 -22.89
N ASP A 2 -23.39 68.74 -22.60
CA ASP A 2 -22.79 67.68 -21.79
C ASP A 2 -21.84 66.80 -22.62
N GLN A 3 -20.60 66.69 -22.12
CA GLN A 3 -19.85 65.46 -21.88
C GLN A 3 -19.95 64.27 -22.87
N GLN A 4 -18.83 63.87 -23.49
CA GLN A 4 -18.05 62.68 -23.07
C GLN A 4 -16.85 62.36 -23.98
N LEU A 5 -15.72 62.10 -23.31
CA LEU A 5 -14.45 61.53 -23.79
C LEU A 5 -14.58 59.99 -24.02
N PRO A 6 -13.47 59.26 -24.15
CA PRO A 6 -12.83 58.80 -25.38
C PRO A 6 -13.24 57.36 -25.76
N ARG A 7 -13.21 57.04 -27.07
CA ARG A 7 -13.44 55.67 -27.58
C ARG A 7 -12.42 54.70 -27.00
N GLY A 8 -12.83 53.92 -26.01
CA GLY A 8 -12.11 52.76 -25.53
C GLY A 8 -11.89 51.76 -26.67
N ARG A 9 -10.65 51.31 -26.85
CA ARG A 9 -10.33 50.15 -27.70
C ARG A 9 -11.04 48.94 -27.11
N VAL A 10 -12.07 48.47 -27.79
CA VAL A 10 -12.59 47.12 -27.55
C VAL A 10 -11.57 46.16 -28.17
N SER A 11 -10.68 45.63 -27.32
CA SER A 11 -9.90 44.46 -27.68
C SER A 11 -10.91 43.33 -27.91
N ALA A 12 -11.08 42.93 -29.17
CA ALA A 12 -11.93 41.82 -29.55
C ALA A 12 -11.31 40.55 -28.95
N SER A 13 -11.69 40.19 -27.73
CA SER A 13 -11.45 38.88 -27.18
C SER A 13 -12.32 37.90 -27.98
N GLU A 14 -11.74 37.39 -29.05
CA GLU A 14 -12.29 36.30 -29.84
C GLU A 14 -12.61 35.14 -28.88
N PRO A 15 -13.87 34.71 -28.75
CA PRO A 15 -14.21 33.61 -27.88
C PRO A 15 -13.57 32.36 -28.46
N VAL A 16 -12.72 31.69 -27.66
CA VAL A 16 -12.19 30.36 -27.98
C VAL A 16 -13.39 29.42 -28.11
N LEU A 17 -13.86 29.26 -29.35
CA LEU A 17 -14.86 28.28 -29.73
C LEU A 17 -14.30 26.92 -29.35
N ARG A 18 -14.85 26.31 -28.28
CA ARG A 18 -14.61 24.89 -28.01
C ARG A 18 -15.13 24.12 -29.21
N SER A 19 -14.21 23.72 -30.10
CA SER A 19 -14.48 22.79 -31.19
C SER A 19 -15.12 21.53 -30.58
N ARG A 20 -16.43 21.41 -30.73
CA ARG A 20 -17.21 20.22 -30.38
C ARG A 20 -17.25 19.21 -31.53
N LEU A 21 -16.31 19.31 -32.47
CA LEU A 21 -16.27 18.51 -33.70
C LEU A 21 -14.99 17.68 -33.84
N LEU A 22 -14.22 17.50 -32.76
CA LEU A 22 -13.19 16.46 -32.74
C LEU A 22 -13.75 15.18 -32.09
N PRO A 23 -13.54 14.00 -32.71
CA PRO A 23 -13.93 12.71 -32.14
C PRO A 23 -13.50 12.62 -30.67
N ARG A 24 -14.36 12.08 -29.79
CA ARG A 24 -14.09 11.90 -28.35
C ARG A 24 -13.00 10.87 -28.05
N ILE A 25 -11.96 10.80 -28.86
CA ILE A 25 -10.73 10.08 -28.55
C ILE A 25 -9.87 11.12 -27.83
N SER A 26 -9.89 11.06 -26.49
CA SER A 26 -9.10 11.97 -25.67
C SER A 26 -7.62 11.82 -26.04
N PHE A 27 -6.85 12.91 -25.98
CA PHE A 27 -5.39 12.85 -26.14
C PHE A 27 -4.76 11.78 -25.24
N GLN A 28 -5.32 11.61 -24.03
CA GLN A 28 -4.96 10.55 -23.11
C GLN A 28 -5.16 9.15 -23.70
N SER A 29 -6.27 8.89 -24.39
CA SER A 29 -6.51 7.59 -25.05
C SER A 29 -5.55 7.32 -26.22
N LEU A 30 -5.20 8.35 -27.01
CA LEU A 30 -4.17 8.22 -28.05
C LEU A 30 -2.78 7.96 -27.46
N LEU A 31 -2.44 8.63 -26.36
CA LEU A 31 -1.17 8.44 -25.66
C LEU A 31 -1.06 7.04 -25.06
N VAL A 32 -2.14 6.52 -24.46
CA VAL A 32 -2.22 5.14 -23.96
C VAL A 32 -2.08 4.13 -25.10
N LEU A 33 -2.77 4.34 -26.23
CA LEU A 33 -2.68 3.45 -27.38
C LEU A 33 -1.27 3.46 -27.99
N THR A 34 -0.64 4.64 -28.06
CA THR A 34 0.73 4.80 -28.56
C THR A 34 1.74 4.13 -27.64
N ALA A 35 1.58 4.26 -26.31
CA ALA A 35 2.43 3.58 -25.34
C ALA A 35 2.30 2.05 -25.44
N LEU A 36 1.07 1.53 -25.54
CA LEU A 36 0.82 0.10 -25.75
C LEU A 36 1.43 -0.39 -27.07
N SER A 37 1.27 0.38 -28.15
CA SER A 37 1.83 0.05 -29.46
C SER A 37 3.36 0.04 -29.44
N ALA A 38 3.98 1.01 -28.73
CA ALA A 38 5.43 1.07 -28.56
C ALA A 38 5.97 -0.15 -27.79
N VAL A 39 5.26 -0.60 -26.75
CA VAL A 39 5.62 -1.83 -26.01
C VAL A 39 5.53 -3.05 -26.93
N VAL A 40 4.44 -3.19 -27.69
CA VAL A 40 4.28 -4.32 -28.63
C VAL A 40 5.34 -4.30 -29.73
N ILE A 41 5.64 -3.13 -30.31
CA ILE A 41 6.69 -2.97 -31.33
C ILE A 41 8.07 -3.30 -30.74
N ALA A 42 8.36 -2.85 -29.52
CA ALA A 42 9.61 -3.19 -28.83
C ALA A 42 9.74 -4.71 -28.60
N VAL A 43 8.65 -5.38 -28.24
CA VAL A 43 8.62 -6.85 -28.07
C VAL A 43 8.83 -7.57 -29.40
N VAL A 44 8.18 -7.13 -30.48
CA VAL A 44 8.32 -7.73 -31.82
C VAL A 44 9.72 -7.48 -32.40
N TYR A 45 10.28 -6.28 -32.20
CA TYR A 45 11.64 -5.95 -32.63
C TYR A 45 12.68 -6.74 -31.83
N ALA A 46 12.46 -6.93 -30.53
CA ALA A 46 13.26 -7.83 -29.71
C ALA A 46 13.18 -9.29 -30.18
N ALA A 47 12.10 -9.69 -30.86
CA ALA A 47 11.93 -11.05 -31.41
C ALA A 47 12.75 -11.30 -32.69
N ASP A 48 13.19 -10.26 -33.42
CA ASP A 48 14.03 -10.39 -34.62
C ASP A 48 15.47 -10.86 -34.28
N GLN A 49 15.89 -10.69 -33.02
CA GLN A 49 17.00 -11.41 -32.37
C GLN A 49 16.48 -12.17 -31.13
N GLY A 50 15.39 -12.93 -31.31
CA GLY A 50 14.50 -13.36 -30.22
C GLY A 50 15.09 -14.28 -29.15
N GLY A 51 16.22 -14.93 -29.38
CA GLY A 51 16.83 -15.82 -28.38
C GLY A 51 17.25 -15.07 -27.11
N PRO A 52 18.23 -14.15 -27.18
CA PRO A 52 18.71 -13.38 -26.03
C PRO A 52 17.64 -12.54 -25.32
N TYR A 53 16.68 -11.96 -26.06
CA TYR A 53 15.63 -11.14 -25.45
C TYR A 53 14.52 -11.99 -24.82
N ALA A 54 14.15 -13.13 -25.41
CA ALA A 54 13.19 -14.06 -24.80
C ALA A 54 13.76 -14.69 -23.52
N THR A 55 15.06 -15.02 -23.49
CA THR A 55 15.70 -15.52 -22.27
C THR A 55 15.79 -14.45 -21.19
N ALA A 56 16.16 -13.21 -21.54
CA ALA A 56 16.15 -12.09 -20.60
C ALA A 56 14.74 -11.81 -20.04
N ALA A 57 13.71 -11.82 -20.89
CA ALA A 57 12.33 -11.66 -20.47
C ALA A 57 11.85 -12.81 -19.57
N ALA A 58 12.20 -14.06 -19.89
CA ALA A 58 11.85 -15.23 -19.09
C ALA A 58 12.53 -15.21 -17.71
N VAL A 59 13.81 -14.85 -17.64
CA VAL A 59 14.55 -14.70 -16.38
C VAL A 59 13.97 -13.56 -15.55
N GLY A 60 13.66 -12.42 -16.18
CA GLY A 60 13.01 -11.28 -15.50
C GLY A 60 11.63 -11.65 -14.95
N LEU A 61 10.81 -12.35 -15.73
CA LEU A 61 9.50 -12.83 -15.29
C LEU A 61 9.64 -13.82 -14.13
N PHE A 62 10.56 -14.78 -14.23
CA PHE A 62 10.82 -15.75 -13.18
C PHE A 62 11.25 -15.06 -11.88
N PHE A 63 12.19 -14.12 -11.96
CA PHE A 63 12.62 -13.34 -10.80
C PHE A 63 11.47 -12.54 -10.18
N ALA A 64 10.65 -11.88 -11.00
CA ALA A 64 9.48 -11.13 -10.54
C ALA A 64 8.46 -12.04 -9.85
N VAL A 65 8.19 -13.24 -10.39
CA VAL A 65 7.31 -14.24 -9.77
C VAL A 65 7.91 -14.74 -8.45
N CYS A 66 9.20 -15.08 -8.40
CA CYS A 66 9.86 -15.47 -7.15
C CYS A 66 9.75 -14.36 -6.09
N MET A 67 10.01 -13.10 -6.47
CA MET A 67 9.91 -11.97 -5.56
C MET A 67 8.48 -11.77 -5.05
N PHE A 68 7.49 -11.91 -5.94
CA PHE A 68 6.07 -11.85 -5.58
C PHE A 68 5.71 -12.97 -4.58
N VAL A 69 6.15 -14.20 -4.83
CA VAL A 69 5.92 -15.35 -3.94
C VAL A 69 6.57 -15.13 -2.58
N CYS A 70 7.84 -14.71 -2.53
CA CYS A 70 8.53 -14.38 -1.27
C CYS A 70 7.81 -13.29 -0.49
N SER A 71 7.35 -12.24 -1.18
CA SER A 71 6.61 -11.13 -0.56
C SER A 71 5.25 -11.59 -0.02
N ALA A 72 4.54 -12.44 -0.77
CA ALA A 72 3.28 -13.04 -0.34
C ALA A 72 3.47 -13.91 0.91
N PHE A 73 4.55 -14.70 0.99
CA PHE A 73 4.89 -15.46 2.19
C PHE A 73 5.18 -14.56 3.39
N ILE A 74 6.00 -13.52 3.24
CA ILE A 74 6.29 -12.56 4.32
C ILE A 74 5.02 -11.85 4.78
N PHE A 75 4.15 -11.48 3.85
CA PHE A 75 2.85 -10.88 4.15
C PHE A 75 1.97 -11.85 4.94
N LEU A 76 1.84 -13.10 4.51
CA LEU A 76 1.05 -14.12 5.23
C LEU A 76 1.60 -14.40 6.63
N LEU A 77 2.93 -14.45 6.79
CA LEU A 77 3.59 -14.55 8.10
C LEU A 77 3.25 -13.35 8.99
N SER A 78 3.38 -12.13 8.44
CA SER A 78 3.06 -10.90 9.18
C SER A 78 1.57 -10.85 9.55
N TRP A 79 0.70 -11.31 8.66
CA TRP A 79 -0.73 -11.42 8.90
C TRP A 79 -1.04 -12.46 9.99
N ALA A 80 -0.39 -13.63 9.97
CA ALA A 80 -0.53 -14.63 11.03
C ALA A 80 -0.10 -14.08 12.40
N VAL A 81 1.02 -13.34 12.45
CA VAL A 81 1.50 -12.68 13.68
C VAL A 81 0.49 -11.64 14.19
N SER A 82 -0.22 -10.96 13.30
CA SER A 82 -1.22 -9.95 13.68
C SER A 82 -2.40 -10.49 14.47
N PHE A 83 -2.77 -11.78 14.30
CA PHE A 83 -3.86 -12.39 15.06
C PHE A 83 -3.49 -12.68 16.51
N LEU A 84 -2.21 -13.00 16.79
CA LEU A 84 -1.74 -13.42 18.11
C LEU A 84 -0.37 -12.78 18.43
N PRO A 85 -0.29 -11.44 18.49
CA PRO A 85 0.99 -10.73 18.58
C PRO A 85 1.73 -11.08 19.89
N ARG A 86 1.00 -11.25 21.00
CA ARG A 86 1.61 -11.61 22.30
C ARG A 86 2.23 -13.01 22.28
N VAL A 87 1.55 -13.99 21.69
CA VAL A 87 2.07 -15.37 21.59
C VAL A 87 3.32 -15.39 20.72
N ALA A 88 3.27 -14.71 19.57
CA ALA A 88 4.43 -14.55 18.69
C ALA A 88 5.60 -13.88 19.43
N GLY A 89 5.33 -12.83 20.21
CA GLY A 89 6.33 -12.16 21.04
C GLY A 89 6.99 -13.08 22.08
N VAL A 90 6.20 -13.85 22.84
CA VAL A 90 6.75 -14.83 23.81
C VAL A 90 7.62 -15.87 23.10
N THR A 91 7.17 -16.41 21.97
CA THR A 91 7.95 -17.40 21.23
C THR A 91 9.26 -16.83 20.69
N ALA A 92 9.25 -15.59 20.18
CA ALA A 92 10.46 -14.92 19.70
C ALA A 92 11.49 -14.70 20.82
N LEU A 93 11.05 -14.27 22.00
CA LEU A 93 11.93 -14.15 23.18
C LEU A 93 12.49 -15.51 23.59
N ALA A 94 11.64 -16.54 23.68
CA ALA A 94 12.07 -17.88 24.07
C ALA A 94 13.13 -18.42 23.11
N VAL A 95 12.91 -18.31 21.79
CA VAL A 95 13.89 -18.70 20.76
C VAL A 95 15.19 -17.91 20.90
N GLY A 96 15.12 -16.59 21.08
CA GLY A 96 16.29 -15.74 21.28
C GLY A 96 17.10 -16.14 22.52
N ILE A 97 16.44 -16.47 23.64
CA ILE A 97 17.09 -16.94 24.87
C ILE A 97 17.72 -18.32 24.65
N THR A 98 17.02 -19.25 24.01
CA THR A 98 17.54 -20.59 23.72
C THR A 98 18.77 -20.53 22.82
N LEU A 99 18.76 -19.69 21.78
CA LEU A 99 19.90 -19.49 20.89
C LEU A 99 21.09 -18.85 21.62
N ALA A 100 20.83 -17.86 22.49
CA ALA A 100 21.86 -17.25 23.32
C ALA A 100 22.49 -18.28 24.29
N MET A 101 21.67 -19.12 24.91
CA MET A 101 22.14 -20.20 25.78
C MET A 101 22.96 -21.24 25.01
N ALA A 102 22.49 -21.66 23.82
CA ALA A 102 23.22 -22.59 22.97
C ALA A 102 24.60 -22.03 22.56
N ARG A 103 24.68 -20.72 22.28
CA ARG A 103 25.94 -20.02 22.01
C ARG A 103 26.87 -20.03 23.23
N LEU A 104 26.34 -19.72 24.42
CA LEU A 104 27.11 -19.72 25.67
C LEU A 104 27.68 -21.10 26.01
N LEU A 105 26.94 -22.16 25.70
CA LEU A 105 27.36 -23.55 25.88
C LEU A 105 28.29 -24.06 24.76
N GLY A 106 28.58 -23.23 23.75
CA GLY A 106 29.45 -23.60 22.64
C GLY A 106 28.88 -24.67 21.71
N ILE A 107 27.55 -24.83 21.68
CA ILE A 107 26.87 -25.84 20.85
C ILE A 107 26.75 -25.31 19.41
N PRO A 108 27.45 -25.91 18.43
CA PRO A 108 27.38 -25.45 17.05
C PRO A 108 26.06 -25.91 16.40
N LEU A 109 25.32 -24.98 15.80
CA LEU A 109 24.06 -25.27 15.08
C LEU A 109 24.26 -25.60 13.59
N GLY A 110 25.50 -25.87 13.17
CA GLY A 110 25.83 -26.15 11.77
C GLY A 110 25.47 -24.98 10.85
N MET A 111 24.60 -25.23 9.86
CA MET A 111 24.12 -24.22 8.90
C MET A 111 23.39 -23.04 9.55
N LEU A 112 22.87 -23.23 10.77
CA LEU A 112 22.13 -22.22 11.53
C LEU A 112 23.02 -21.42 12.49
N SER A 113 24.35 -21.54 12.40
CA SER A 113 25.29 -20.75 13.21
C SER A 113 25.08 -19.24 13.06
N LEU A 114 24.63 -18.79 11.89
CA LEU A 114 24.19 -17.42 11.62
C LEU A 114 23.19 -16.93 12.69
N LEU A 115 22.26 -17.78 13.16
CA LEU A 115 21.25 -17.38 14.15
C LEU A 115 21.85 -17.10 15.54
N GLN A 116 23.06 -17.60 15.82
CA GLN A 116 23.81 -17.32 17.05
C GLN A 116 24.60 -16.01 16.98
N GLU A 117 24.69 -15.38 15.80
CA GLU A 117 25.35 -14.09 15.68
C GLU A 117 24.64 -13.03 16.52
N THR A 118 25.44 -12.10 17.05
CA THR A 118 24.96 -11.06 17.97
C THR A 118 23.81 -10.25 17.35
N ILE A 119 23.87 -9.99 16.05
CA ILE A 119 22.83 -9.25 15.31
C ILE A 119 21.49 -9.98 15.37
N TRP A 120 21.47 -11.29 15.11
CA TRP A 120 20.24 -12.08 15.08
C TRP A 120 19.64 -12.26 16.47
N LEU A 121 20.48 -12.51 17.48
CA LEU A 121 20.05 -12.58 18.87
C LEU A 121 19.37 -11.28 19.31
N ILE A 122 19.98 -10.13 19.03
CA ILE A 122 19.40 -8.83 19.37
C ILE A 122 18.06 -8.63 18.65
N ASN A 123 17.94 -9.00 17.37
CA ASN A 123 16.69 -8.88 16.63
C ASN A 123 15.55 -9.70 17.26
N PHE A 124 15.80 -10.96 17.62
CA PHE A 124 14.79 -11.79 18.30
C PHE A 124 14.33 -11.16 19.62
N GLN A 125 15.23 -10.55 20.39
CA GLN A 125 14.87 -9.89 21.65
C GLN A 125 14.09 -8.61 21.43
N ILE A 126 14.53 -7.74 20.51
CA ILE A 126 13.84 -6.48 20.22
C ILE A 126 12.42 -6.75 19.70
N ILE A 127 12.27 -7.65 18.72
CA ILE A 127 10.96 -8.01 18.15
C ILE A 127 10.07 -8.65 19.21
N GLY A 128 10.61 -9.57 20.02
CA GLY A 128 9.86 -10.21 21.09
C GLY A 128 9.33 -9.21 22.11
N TRP A 129 10.17 -8.28 22.59
CA TRP A 129 9.76 -7.21 23.50
C TRP A 129 8.76 -6.25 22.86
N PHE A 130 8.99 -5.86 21.60
CA PHE A 130 8.06 -5.01 20.86
C PHE A 130 6.67 -5.64 20.78
N LEU A 131 6.58 -6.91 20.40
CA LEU A 131 5.30 -7.62 20.29
C LEU A 131 4.57 -7.84 21.62
N LEU A 132 5.28 -7.79 22.75
CA LEU A 132 4.68 -7.92 24.08
C LEU A 132 4.24 -6.59 24.68
N LEU A 133 5.05 -5.55 24.49
CA LEU A 133 4.84 -4.25 25.12
C LEU A 133 3.94 -3.33 24.29
N PHE A 134 3.90 -3.51 22.98
CA PHE A 134 3.10 -2.64 22.13
C PHE A 134 1.61 -2.96 22.32
N PRO A 135 0.76 -1.95 22.61
CA PRO A 135 -0.66 -2.16 22.78
C PRO A 135 -1.31 -2.43 21.42
N PHE A 136 -1.45 -3.70 21.04
CA PHE A 136 -2.29 -4.13 19.91
C PHE A 136 -3.78 -4.10 20.26
N ALA A 137 -4.20 -3.18 21.14
CA ALA A 137 -5.55 -3.14 21.70
C ALA A 137 -6.58 -3.10 20.57
N ALA A 138 -7.48 -4.08 20.59
CA ALA A 138 -8.77 -3.98 19.93
C ALA A 138 -9.45 -2.74 20.50
N THR A 139 -9.78 -1.83 19.61
CA THR A 139 -10.34 -0.51 19.87
C THR A 139 -11.80 -0.60 20.33
N ASP A 140 -12.12 -1.38 21.37
CA ASP A 140 -13.47 -1.46 21.95
C ASP A 140 -13.87 -0.11 22.60
N GLU A 141 -12.91 0.72 23.01
CA GLU A 141 -13.19 2.05 23.59
C GLU A 141 -13.72 3.07 22.57
N THR A 142 -13.58 2.82 21.26
CA THR A 142 -14.03 3.77 20.23
C THR A 142 -15.51 3.64 19.89
N ASP A 143 -16.13 2.49 20.19
CA ASP A 143 -17.58 2.32 20.02
C ASP A 143 -18.36 3.01 21.12
N ALA A 144 -17.82 3.08 22.35
CA ALA A 144 -18.47 3.78 23.46
C ALA A 144 -18.48 5.32 23.30
N ALA A 145 -17.55 5.87 22.51
CA ALA A 145 -17.48 7.30 22.18
C ALA A 145 -18.14 7.64 20.84
N SER A 146 -18.66 6.65 20.11
CA SER A 146 -19.33 6.86 18.84
C SER A 146 -20.70 7.51 19.06
N PRO A 147 -21.01 8.65 18.40
CA PRO A 147 -22.34 9.25 18.42
C PRO A 147 -23.41 8.39 17.71
N PHE A 148 -23.04 7.20 17.24
CA PHE A 148 -23.88 6.19 16.60
C PHE A 148 -23.80 4.83 17.32
N ALA A 149 -23.37 4.79 18.59
CA ALA A 149 -23.39 3.56 19.39
C ALA A 149 -24.79 2.93 19.35
N ASP A 150 -24.87 1.61 19.16
CA ASP A 150 -26.11 0.87 18.85
C ASP A 150 -27.25 1.07 19.88
N ASP A 151 -26.91 1.49 21.10
CA ASP A 151 -27.86 1.73 22.19
C ASP A 151 -28.31 3.21 22.33
N GLN A 152 -27.83 4.12 21.48
CA GLN A 152 -28.25 5.53 21.49
C GLN A 152 -28.97 5.92 20.20
N LEU A 153 -30.25 6.24 20.33
CA LEU A 153 -30.99 6.91 19.26
C LEU A 153 -30.30 8.25 18.95
N PRO A 154 -30.05 8.58 17.66
CA PRO A 154 -29.48 9.85 17.28
C PRO A 154 -30.24 11.01 17.95
N PRO A 155 -29.54 12.04 18.45
CA PRO A 155 -30.19 13.15 19.14
C PRO A 155 -31.28 13.74 18.23
N GLN A 156 -32.53 13.71 18.71
CA GLN A 156 -33.71 14.07 17.93
C GLN A 156 -33.67 15.58 17.64
N ILE A 157 -33.30 15.96 16.41
CA ILE A 157 -33.12 17.37 15.98
C ILE A 157 -34.46 18.14 15.99
N PHE A 158 -35.58 17.43 15.89
CA PHE A 158 -36.90 18.03 15.81
C PHE A 158 -37.72 17.69 17.05
N ALA A 159 -38.29 18.72 17.69
CA ALA A 159 -39.27 18.54 18.75
C ALA A 159 -40.47 17.73 18.21
N PRO A 160 -41.04 16.80 19.03
CA PRO A 160 -42.24 16.07 18.66
C PRO A 160 -43.34 17.04 18.21
N ARG A 161 -43.86 16.87 16.99
CA ARG A 161 -45.03 17.63 16.56
C ARG A 161 -46.22 17.07 17.34
N GLU A 162 -46.90 17.93 18.08
CA GLU A 162 -48.09 17.54 18.85
C GLU A 162 -49.10 16.82 17.94
N PRO A 163 -49.76 15.75 18.43
CA PRO A 163 -50.80 15.09 17.67
C PRO A 163 -51.96 16.08 17.50
N SER A 164 -52.24 16.48 16.27
CA SER A 164 -53.48 17.18 15.94
C SER A 164 -54.64 16.22 16.21
N ASN A 165 -55.38 16.47 17.30
CA ASN A 165 -56.70 15.88 17.53
C ASN A 165 -57.66 16.19 16.38
#